data_AF-A0A7C2UAE5-F1
#
_entry.id   AF-A0A7C2UAE5-F1
#
_cell.length_a   1.000
_cell.length_b   1.000
_cell.length_c   1.000
_cell.angle_alpha   90.00
_cell.angle_beta   90.00
_cell.angle_gamma   90.00
#
_symmetry.space_group_name_H-M   'P 1'
#
loop_
_entity.id
_entity.type
_entity.pdbx_description
1 polymer ?
#
loop_
_entity_poly.entity_id
_entity_poly.type
_entity_poly.pdbx_seq_one_letter_code
_entity_poly.pdbx_strand_id
1 'polypeptide(L)' 'IYNVKVEKVFVINIKPKKRRYRFFIEGYKSGYKKAIVQLKEGEKIAIT' A
#
# COMPACT_ATOMS: atom_id res chain seq x y z
N ILE A 1 -4.37 7.06 -15.13
CA ILE A 1 -5.37 6.24 -14.40
C ILE A 1 -6.30 7.11 -13.54
N TYR A 2 -5.83 8.12 -12.77
CA TYR A 2 -6.74 8.99 -11.99
C TYR A 2 -6.66 10.51 -12.28
N ASN A 3 -5.78 10.97 -13.17
CA ASN A 3 -5.64 12.38 -13.60
C ASN A 3 -5.70 13.44 -12.47
N VAL A 4 -4.98 13.17 -11.38
CA VAL A 4 -4.85 14.06 -10.20
C VAL A 4 -3.43 14.60 -10.08
N LYS A 5 -3.29 15.80 -9.54
CA LYS A 5 -2.04 16.46 -9.20
C LYS A 5 -1.64 16.12 -7.78
N VAL A 6 -0.54 15.37 -7.67
CA VAL A 6 0.06 14.96 -6.41
C VAL A 6 1.05 16.01 -5.93
N GLU A 7 0.98 16.39 -4.65
CA GLU A 7 1.94 17.31 -4.03
C GLU A 7 3.08 16.56 -3.35
N LYS A 8 2.76 15.47 -2.65
CA LYS A 8 3.73 14.72 -1.87
C LYS A 8 3.38 13.24 -1.82
N VAL A 9 4.41 12.40 -1.81
CA VAL A 9 4.28 10.96 -1.64
C VAL A 9 5.17 10.51 -0.50
N PHE A 10 4.58 9.80 0.46
CA PHE A 10 5.30 9.11 1.51
C PHE A 10 5.28 7.62 1.23
N VAL A 11 6.47 7.01 1.09
CA VAL A 11 6.60 5.57 0.84
C VAL A 11 7.06 4.87 2.09
N ILE A 12 6.32 3.84 2.49
CA ILE A 12 6.61 3.01 3.66
C ILE A 12 6.79 1.57 3.19
N ASN A 13 7.92 0.96 3.54
CA ASN A 13 8.18 -0.44 3.22
C ASN A 13 7.63 -1.34 4.32
N ILE A 14 6.56 -2.08 4.03
CA ILE A 14 5.89 -2.95 5.01
C ILE A 14 6.49 -4.34 4.89
N LYS A 15 7.07 -4.81 6.00
CA LYS A 15 7.70 -6.12 6.08
C LYS A 15 6.68 -7.26 5.85
N PRO A 16 7.11 -8.38 5.26
CA PRO A 16 6.32 -9.60 5.13
C PRO A 16 5.66 -10.02 6.44
N LYS A 17 4.36 -10.34 6.41
CA LYS A 17 3.66 -10.84 7.60
C LYS A 17 3.73 -12.36 7.65
N LYS A 18 4.24 -12.91 8.75
CA LYS A 18 4.28 -14.35 9.00
C LYS A 18 2.86 -14.91 9.00
N ARG A 19 2.65 -16.03 8.32
CA ARG A 19 1.38 -16.76 8.25
C ARG A 19 1.67 -18.24 8.40
N ARG A 20 0.97 -18.92 9.30
CA ARG A 20 1.03 -20.38 9.35
C ARG A 20 0.31 -20.96 8.14
N TYR A 21 1.01 -21.73 7.32
CA TYR A 21 0.42 -22.60 6.32
C TYR A 21 0.16 -23.97 6.97
N ARG A 22 -0.70 -24.82 6.37
CA ARG A 22 -1.18 -26.08 7.00
C ARG A 22 -0.04 -26.85 7.72
N PHE A 23 -0.39 -27.49 8.85
CA PHE A 23 0.53 -28.23 9.73
C PHE A 23 1.63 -27.35 10.37
N PHE A 24 2.90 -27.70 10.14
CA PHE A 24 4.10 -27.04 10.71
C PHE A 24 4.80 -26.09 9.72
N ILE A 25 4.19 -25.82 8.57
CA ILE A 25 4.83 -25.00 7.54
C ILE A 25 4.66 -23.52 7.89
N GLU A 26 5.78 -22.85 8.16
CA GLU A 26 5.83 -21.41 8.29
C GLU A 26 5.85 -20.76 6.90
N GLY A 27 4.81 -20.00 6.58
CA GLY A 27 4.75 -19.16 5.39
C GLY A 27 4.90 -17.69 5.74
N TYR A 28 5.19 -16.87 4.74
CA TYR A 28 5.15 -15.42 4.85
C TYR A 28 4.28 -14.88 3.71
N LYS A 29 3.38 -13.94 4.03
CA LYS A 29 2.79 -13.07 3.00
C LYS A 29 3.87 -12.12 2.52
N SER A 30 3.92 -11.86 1.22
CA SER A 30 4.84 -10.88 0.65
C SER A 30 4.72 -9.54 1.38
N GLY A 31 5.87 -8.91 1.61
CA GLY A 31 5.92 -7.50 1.98
C GLY A 31 5.42 -6.64 0.83
N TYR A 32 5.00 -5.43 1.12
CA TYR A 32 4.54 -4.50 0.10
C TYR A 32 4.99 -3.09 0.44
N LYS A 33 5.21 -2.29 -0.61
CA LYS A 33 5.43 -0.86 -0.44
C LYS A 33 4.05 -0.20 -0.39
N LYS A 34 3.78 0.51 0.71
CA LYS A 34 2.60 1.34 0.86
C LYS A 34 2.97 2.78 0.56
N ALA A 35 2.18 3.44 -0.28
CA ALA A 35 2.29 4.87 -0.51
C ALA A 35 1.12 5.58 0.17
N ILE A 36 1.41 6.66 0.89
CA ILE A 36 0.43 7.66 1.34
C ILE A 36 0.64 8.88 0.46
N VAL A 37 -0.40 9.28 -0.26
CA VAL A 37 -0.33 10.31 -1.29
C VAL A 37 -1.12 11.53 -0.83
N GLN A 38 -0.48 12.70 -0.86
CA GLN A 38 -1.11 13.98 -0.60
C GLN A 38 -1.48 14.62 -1.96
N LEU A 39 -2.77 14.89 -2.13
CA LEU A 39 -3.32 15.57 -3.30
C LEU A 39 -3.45 17.07 -3.04
N LYS A 40 -3.54 17.85 -4.11
CA LYS A 40 -3.92 19.27 -4.01
C LYS A 40 -5.29 19.43 -3.38
N GLU A 41 -5.48 20.52 -2.67
CA GLU A 41 -6.78 20.89 -2.10
C GLU A 41 -7.86 20.91 -3.20
N GLY A 42 -8.96 20.19 -2.94
CA GLY A 42 -10.09 20.09 -3.86
C GLY A 42 -10.07 18.86 -4.79
N GLU A 43 -8.94 18.17 -4.94
CA GLU A 43 -8.86 16.96 -5.77
C GLU A 43 -9.24 15.70 -4.98
N LYS A 44 -10.03 14.82 -5.60
CA LYS A 44 -10.52 13.57 -4.99
C LYS A 44 -10.33 12.41 -5.96
N ILE A 45 -9.94 11.26 -5.41
CA ILE A 45 -9.94 9.99 -6.15
C ILE A 45 -11.22 9.24 -5.77
N ALA A 46 -12.10 9.01 -6.74
CA ALA A 46 -13.22 8.11 -6.57
C ALA A 46 -12.75 6.67 -6.82
N ILE A 47 -12.92 5.79 -5.83
CA ILE A 47 -12.62 4.36 -5.97
C ILE A 47 -13.89 3.72 -6.56
N THR A 48 -13.82 3.24 -7.80
CA THR A 48 -14.88 2.46 -8.46
C THR A 48 -14.66 0.98 -8.22
#